data_AF-A0A952HDH8-F1
#
_entry.id   AF-A0A952HDH8-F1
#
_cell.length_a   1.000
_cell.length_b   1.000
_cell.length_c   1.000
_cell.angle_alpha   90.00
_cell.angle_beta   90.00
_cell.angle_gamma   90.00
#
_symmetry.space_group_name_H-M   'P 1'
#
loop_
_entity.id
_entity.type
_entity.pdbx_description
1 polymer ?
#
loop_
_entity_poly.entity_id
_entity_poly.type
_entity_poly.pdbx_seq_one_letter_code
_entity_poly.pdbx_strand_id
1 'polypeptide(L)'
;RPFYAWLQTAMQRAAEERGYQIVTATSAADLGVADALRALTSLVSLQVDGLVVSSARLPSEEIVPFIEHVPIVVAGRRETSRGITSVFCDDADGGAMLADHLLQLGHGRIAVVLTDHSYSLSQYARGISMIERIRAAGKTAVVWEAASDREAGQVITDRIDGSGVTAIMCPTDSAAVDALEVLRQRGESAPWRTSAEPRSSF
;
A
#
# COMPACT_ATOMS: atom_id res chain seq x y z
N ARG A 1 9.39 8.44 -4.21
CA ARG A 1 8.10 7.92 -3.67
C ARG A 1 7.17 9.10 -3.36
N PRO A 2 6.30 9.57 -4.29
CA PRO A 2 5.66 10.88 -4.16
C PRO A 2 4.20 10.88 -3.65
N PHE A 3 3.63 9.76 -3.16
CA PHE A 3 2.22 9.71 -2.74
C PHE A 3 1.85 10.80 -1.72
N TYR A 4 2.56 10.86 -0.59
CA TYR A 4 2.29 11.84 0.46
C TYR A 4 2.58 13.28 0.04
N ALA A 5 3.59 13.51 -0.80
CA ALA A 5 3.90 14.84 -1.32
C ALA A 5 2.78 15.34 -2.26
N TRP A 6 2.26 14.46 -3.12
CA TRP A 6 1.12 14.77 -3.98
C TRP A 6 -0.15 15.01 -3.15
N LEU A 7 -0.42 14.15 -2.16
CA LEU A 7 -1.55 14.31 -1.25
C LEU A 7 -1.47 15.65 -0.49
N GLN A 8 -0.31 16.00 0.06
CA GLN A 8 -0.08 17.28 0.73
C GLN A 8 -0.33 18.46 -0.22
N THR A 9 0.16 18.37 -1.47
CA THR A 9 -0.07 19.42 -2.48
C THR A 9 -1.56 19.57 -2.81
N ALA A 10 -2.28 18.46 -2.97
CA ALA A 10 -3.71 18.47 -3.24
C ALA A 10 -4.50 19.04 -2.06
N MET A 11 -4.16 18.65 -0.83
CA MET A 11 -4.76 19.19 0.39
C MET A 11 -4.53 20.69 0.50
N GLN A 12 -3.28 21.16 0.28
CA GLN A 12 -2.91 22.57 0.33
C GLN A 12 -3.76 23.41 -0.62
N ARG A 13 -3.88 22.99 -1.88
CA ARG A 13 -4.70 23.70 -2.88
C ARG A 13 -6.16 23.76 -2.46
N ALA A 14 -6.73 22.64 -2.00
CA ALA A 14 -8.13 22.59 -1.59
C ALA A 14 -8.42 23.48 -0.36
N ALA A 15 -7.45 23.57 0.57
CA ALA A 15 -7.53 24.45 1.74
C ALA A 15 -7.47 25.94 1.33
N GLU A 16 -6.52 26.30 0.46
CA GLU A 16 -6.34 27.67 -0.05
C GLU A 16 -7.61 28.18 -0.77
N GLU A 17 -8.22 27.35 -1.62
CA GLU A 17 -9.49 27.68 -2.31
C GLU A 17 -10.64 27.99 -1.34
N ARG A 18 -10.56 27.50 -0.10
CA ARG A 18 -11.58 27.66 0.95
C ARG A 18 -11.15 28.64 2.04
N GLY A 19 -9.99 29.29 1.90
CA GLY A 19 -9.47 30.24 2.88
C GLY A 19 -8.88 29.60 4.14
N TYR A 20 -8.62 28.29 4.14
CA TYR A 20 -7.97 27.60 5.25
C TYR A 20 -6.44 27.65 5.13
N GLN A 21 -5.76 27.58 6.27
CA GLN A 21 -4.32 27.39 6.36
C GLN A 21 -4.02 25.96 6.82
N ILE A 22 -2.98 25.34 6.26
CA ILE A 22 -2.55 24.01 6.69
C ILE A 22 -1.33 24.13 7.61
N VAL A 23 -1.46 23.56 8.81
CA VAL A 23 -0.33 23.25 9.68
C VAL A 23 -0.02 21.77 9.54
N THR A 24 1.20 21.44 9.12
CA THR A 24 1.62 20.06 8.86
C THR A 24 2.54 19.56 9.97
N ALA A 25 2.26 18.39 10.51
CA ALA A 25 3.19 17.63 11.34
C ALA A 25 3.61 16.36 10.59
N THR A 26 4.84 16.34 10.09
CA THR A 26 5.45 15.21 9.38
C THR A 26 6.79 14.86 10.01
N SER A 27 7.19 13.60 9.95
CA SER A 27 8.56 13.18 10.30
C SER A 27 9.25 12.56 9.11
N ALA A 28 10.57 12.78 9.04
CA ALA A 28 11.46 12.16 8.07
C ALA A 28 11.74 10.68 8.39
N ALA A 29 11.62 10.28 9.67
CA ALA A 29 11.67 8.89 10.11
C ALA A 29 10.26 8.30 10.18
N ASP A 30 10.15 7.00 9.91
CA ASP A 30 8.94 6.20 10.12
C ASP A 30 8.38 6.51 11.52
N LEU A 31 7.28 7.28 11.59
CA LEU A 31 6.62 7.61 12.85
C LEU A 31 6.14 6.32 13.48
N GLY A 32 6.69 5.99 14.65
CA GLY A 32 6.02 5.06 15.54
C GLY A 32 4.68 5.65 16.00
N VAL A 33 3.81 4.80 16.55
CA VAL A 33 2.51 5.22 17.11
C VAL A 33 2.68 6.38 18.10
N ALA A 34 3.68 6.31 18.98
CA ALA A 34 3.96 7.35 19.98
C ALA A 34 4.30 8.72 19.35
N ASP A 35 4.99 8.74 18.21
CA ASP A 35 5.37 10.00 17.56
C ASP A 35 4.17 10.63 16.84
N ALA A 36 3.35 9.79 16.21
CA ALA A 36 2.09 10.22 15.61
C ALA A 36 1.12 10.79 16.66
N LEU A 37 1.04 10.17 17.84
CA LEU A 37 0.26 10.68 18.98
C LEU A 37 0.76 12.05 19.45
N ARG A 38 2.08 12.25 19.59
CA ARG A 38 2.64 13.56 19.96
C ARG A 38 2.30 14.64 18.92
N ALA A 39 2.36 14.29 17.64
CA ALA A 39 1.96 15.19 16.56
C ALA A 39 0.48 15.57 16.66
N LEU A 40 -0.42 14.61 16.89
CA LEU A 40 -1.85 14.87 17.11
C LEU A 40 -2.08 15.80 18.30
N THR A 41 -1.50 15.49 19.47
CA THR A 41 -1.62 16.33 20.66
C THR A 41 -1.13 17.76 20.42
N SER A 42 -0.03 17.90 19.68
CA SER A 42 0.53 19.21 19.34
C SER A 42 -0.41 20.01 18.44
N LEU A 43 -0.97 19.39 17.40
CA LEU A 43 -1.91 20.05 16.50
C LEU A 43 -3.22 20.43 17.20
N VAL A 44 -3.75 19.57 18.08
CA VAL A 44 -4.92 19.91 18.89
C VAL A 44 -4.63 21.07 19.84
N SER A 45 -3.43 21.12 20.44
CA SER A 45 -3.02 22.23 21.30
C SER A 45 -2.89 23.56 20.56
N LEU A 46 -2.69 23.53 19.24
CA LEU A 46 -2.73 24.71 18.37
C LEU A 46 -4.16 25.17 18.02
N GLN A 47 -5.19 24.50 18.55
CA GLN A 47 -6.60 24.82 18.32
C GLN A 47 -6.97 24.86 16.83
N VAL A 48 -6.45 23.91 16.05
CA VAL A 48 -6.82 23.76 14.64
C VAL A 48 -8.31 23.47 14.48
N ASP A 49 -8.92 23.98 13.42
CA ASP A 49 -10.36 23.79 13.14
C ASP A 49 -10.73 22.35 12.72
N GLY A 50 -9.72 21.56 12.32
CA GLY A 50 -9.90 20.22 11.79
C GLY A 50 -8.57 19.47 11.65
N LEU A 51 -8.61 18.14 11.68
CA LEU A 51 -7.46 17.29 11.44
C LEU A 51 -7.69 16.35 10.26
N VAL A 52 -6.69 16.28 9.39
CA VAL A 52 -6.56 15.21 8.39
C VAL A 52 -5.42 14.29 8.81
N VAL A 53 -5.76 13.05 9.17
CA VAL A 53 -4.79 12.04 9.59
C VAL A 53 -4.50 11.11 8.43
N SER A 54 -3.32 11.26 7.84
CA SER A 54 -2.82 10.34 6.81
C SER A 54 -1.67 9.51 7.38
N SER A 55 -2.01 8.39 8.01
CA SER A 55 -1.05 7.45 8.60
C SER A 55 -1.46 6.01 8.31
N ALA A 56 -0.51 5.22 7.83
CA ALA A 56 -0.68 3.80 7.56
C ALA A 56 -0.61 2.91 8.81
N ARG A 57 -0.05 3.42 9.92
CA ARG A 57 0.28 2.64 11.13
C ARG A 57 -0.46 3.06 12.39
N LEU A 58 -0.93 4.30 12.46
CA LEU A 58 -1.61 4.80 13.64
C LEU A 58 -2.97 4.08 13.76
N PRO A 59 -3.20 3.27 14.80
CA PRO A 59 -4.46 2.56 14.97
C PRO A 59 -5.62 3.52 15.22
N SER A 60 -6.84 3.06 14.97
CA SER A 60 -8.03 3.91 15.07
C SER A 60 -8.38 4.24 16.52
N GLU A 61 -8.15 3.30 17.43
CA GLU A 61 -8.31 3.46 18.88
C GLU A 61 -7.46 4.58 19.47
N GLU A 62 -6.32 4.89 18.84
CA GLU A 62 -5.43 5.99 19.24
C GLU A 62 -5.92 7.35 18.72
N ILE A 63 -6.77 7.37 17.71
CA ILE A 63 -7.35 8.60 17.12
C ILE A 63 -8.66 8.97 17.81
N VAL A 64 -9.46 7.97 18.21
CA VAL A 64 -10.78 8.16 18.84
C VAL A 64 -10.80 9.17 19.99
N PRO A 65 -9.82 9.22 20.92
CA PRO A 65 -9.84 10.19 22.01
C PRO A 65 -9.82 11.66 21.55
N PHE A 66 -9.36 11.95 20.33
CA PHE A 66 -9.23 13.31 19.83
C PHE A 66 -10.52 13.84 19.17
N ILE A 67 -11.51 12.99 18.89
CA ILE A 67 -12.73 13.38 18.15
C ILE A 67 -13.63 14.34 18.94
N GLU A 68 -13.53 14.33 20.27
CA GLU A 68 -14.28 15.25 21.13
C GLU A 68 -13.68 16.67 21.14
N HIS A 69 -12.43 16.81 20.66
CA HIS A 69 -11.70 18.08 20.67
C HIS A 69 -11.71 18.76 19.30
N VAL A 70 -11.68 18.00 18.21
CA VAL A 70 -11.59 18.52 16.85
C VAL A 70 -12.19 17.55 15.83
N PRO A 71 -12.85 18.01 14.76
CA PRO A 71 -13.29 17.14 13.67
C PRO A 71 -12.11 16.43 12.99
N ILE A 72 -12.23 15.12 12.76
CA ILE A 72 -11.15 14.30 12.19
C ILE A 72 -11.60 13.57 10.92
N VAL A 73 -10.75 13.65 9.89
CA VAL A 73 -10.83 12.83 8.68
C VAL A 73 -9.58 11.98 8.56
N VAL A 74 -9.73 10.66 8.37
CA VAL A 74 -8.63 9.75 8.06
C VAL A 74 -8.49 9.60 6.55
N ALA A 75 -7.28 9.76 6.02
CA ALA A 75 -7.01 9.69 4.59
C ALA A 75 -6.03 8.55 4.25
N GLY A 76 -6.43 7.69 3.30
CA GLY A 76 -5.58 6.63 2.75
C GLY A 76 -5.75 5.26 3.40
N ARG A 77 -6.66 5.11 4.37
CA ARG A 77 -7.09 3.80 4.89
C ARG A 77 -8.54 3.83 5.33
N ARG A 78 -9.16 2.65 5.34
CA ARG A 78 -10.51 2.48 5.87
C ARG A 78 -10.54 2.78 7.37
N GLU A 79 -11.57 3.50 7.79
CA GLU A 79 -11.92 3.75 9.18
C GLU A 79 -13.34 3.26 9.46
N THR A 80 -13.54 2.67 10.64
CA THR A 80 -14.85 2.13 11.07
C THR A 80 -15.31 2.68 12.42
N SER A 81 -14.45 3.44 13.11
CA SER A 81 -14.75 4.08 14.38
C SER A 81 -15.82 5.16 14.20
N ARG A 82 -16.83 5.13 15.06
CA ARG A 82 -17.92 6.10 15.06
C ARG A 82 -17.35 7.51 15.29
N GLY A 83 -17.78 8.47 14.48
CA GLY A 83 -17.36 9.87 14.61
C GLY A 83 -16.12 10.24 13.80
N ILE A 84 -15.43 9.28 13.18
CA ILE A 84 -14.32 9.55 12.27
C ILE A 84 -14.77 9.28 10.83
N THR A 85 -14.61 10.28 9.96
CA THR A 85 -14.83 10.11 8.52
C THR A 85 -13.55 9.62 7.87
N SER A 86 -13.63 8.77 6.83
CA SER A 86 -12.44 8.41 6.06
C SER A 86 -12.64 8.51 4.55
N VAL A 87 -11.54 8.83 3.86
CA VAL A 87 -11.43 8.81 2.40
C VAL A 87 -10.29 7.87 2.03
N PHE A 88 -10.61 6.82 1.29
CA PHE A 88 -9.67 5.75 0.95
C PHE A 88 -10.06 5.09 -0.37
N CYS A 89 -9.10 4.39 -0.98
CA CYS A 89 -9.36 3.50 -2.10
C CYS A 89 -9.84 2.15 -1.57
N ASP A 90 -10.72 1.47 -2.30
CA ASP A 90 -11.08 0.10 -1.95
C ASP A 90 -9.91 -0.85 -2.24
N ASP A 91 -9.13 -1.12 -1.20
CA ASP A 91 -7.94 -1.97 -1.28
C ASP A 91 -8.29 -3.41 -1.60
N ALA A 92 -9.44 -3.89 -1.14
CA ALA A 92 -9.89 -5.24 -1.41
C ALA A 92 -10.29 -5.36 -2.89
N ASP A 93 -11.11 -4.45 -3.39
CA ASP A 93 -11.50 -4.44 -4.81
C ASP A 93 -10.27 -4.28 -5.72
N GLY A 94 -9.38 -3.32 -5.42
CA GLY A 94 -8.16 -3.10 -6.19
C GLY A 94 -7.23 -4.32 -6.21
N GLY A 95 -7.08 -5.03 -5.08
CA GLY A 95 -6.31 -6.28 -5.01
C GLY A 95 -6.92 -7.40 -5.86
N ALA A 96 -8.25 -7.54 -5.82
CA ALA A 96 -8.98 -8.53 -6.62
C ALA A 96 -8.89 -8.23 -8.12
N MET A 97 -9.06 -6.97 -8.52
CA MET A 97 -8.93 -6.53 -9.92
C MET A 97 -7.54 -6.84 -10.50
N LEU A 98 -6.47 -6.60 -9.73
CA LEU A 98 -5.11 -6.91 -10.18
C LEU A 98 -4.91 -8.42 -10.33
N ALA A 99 -5.46 -9.22 -9.41
CA ALA A 99 -5.39 -10.68 -9.50
C ALA A 99 -6.15 -11.18 -10.73
N ASP A 100 -7.36 -10.67 -10.98
CA ASP A 100 -8.16 -11.00 -12.15
C ASP A 100 -7.43 -10.69 -13.45
N HIS A 101 -6.74 -9.56 -13.53
CA HIS A 101 -5.96 -9.21 -14.70
C HIS A 101 -4.90 -10.26 -15.02
N LEU A 102 -4.12 -10.70 -14.04
CA LEU A 102 -3.10 -11.73 -14.24
C LEU A 102 -3.70 -13.10 -14.54
N LEU A 103 -4.82 -13.44 -13.92
CA LEU A 103 -5.56 -14.67 -14.21
C LEU A 103 -6.09 -14.69 -15.65
N GLN A 104 -6.64 -13.58 -16.13
CA GLN A 104 -7.12 -13.41 -17.52
C GLN A 104 -6.00 -13.52 -18.54
N LEU A 105 -4.79 -13.07 -18.20
CA LEU A 105 -3.61 -13.29 -19.03
C LEU A 105 -3.21 -14.78 -19.07
N GLY A 106 -3.64 -15.59 -18.10
CA GLY A 106 -3.40 -17.05 -18.05
C GLY A 106 -2.37 -17.48 -17.02
N HIS A 107 -1.99 -16.60 -16.08
CA HIS A 107 -1.06 -16.97 -15.00
C HIS A 107 -1.75 -17.91 -13.99
N GLY A 108 -1.16 -19.08 -13.75
CA GLY A 108 -1.71 -20.10 -12.83
C GLY A 108 -0.95 -20.24 -11.51
N ARG A 109 0.26 -19.69 -11.42
CA ARG A 109 1.11 -19.67 -10.24
C ARG A 109 1.75 -18.29 -10.13
N ILE A 110 1.29 -17.52 -9.15
CA ILE A 110 1.54 -16.08 -9.01
C ILE A 110 2.13 -15.84 -7.63
N ALA A 111 3.25 -15.13 -7.55
CA ALA A 111 3.78 -14.65 -6.28
C ALA A 111 3.01 -13.41 -5.83
N VAL A 112 2.72 -13.30 -4.53
CA VAL A 112 2.17 -12.09 -3.90
C VAL A 112 3.13 -11.66 -2.80
N VAL A 113 3.69 -10.45 -2.92
CA VAL A 113 4.46 -9.84 -1.83
C VAL A 113 3.47 -9.29 -0.80
N LEU A 114 3.43 -9.90 0.38
CA LEU A 114 2.52 -9.54 1.45
C LEU A 114 3.29 -8.77 2.53
N THR A 115 3.00 -7.49 2.69
CA THR A 115 3.54 -6.69 3.80
C THR A 115 2.88 -7.05 5.11
N ASP A 116 3.58 -6.90 6.22
CA ASP A 116 3.02 -7.10 7.55
C ASP A 116 1.83 -6.17 7.87
N HIS A 117 0.87 -6.68 8.65
CA HIS A 117 -0.33 -5.94 9.05
C HIS A 117 0.00 -4.69 9.88
N SER A 118 1.01 -4.76 10.75
CA SER A 118 1.47 -3.64 11.58
C SER A 118 2.20 -2.55 10.77
N TYR A 119 2.69 -2.89 9.59
CA TYR A 119 3.36 -1.94 8.70
C TYR A 119 2.36 -1.05 7.95
N SER A 120 1.31 -1.64 7.39
CA SER A 120 0.26 -0.92 6.69
C SER A 120 -1.02 -1.75 6.55
N LEU A 121 -2.10 -1.26 7.17
CA LEU A 121 -3.43 -1.87 7.06
C LEU A 121 -3.92 -1.95 5.60
N SER A 122 -3.68 -0.89 4.82
CA SER A 122 -4.09 -0.80 3.41
C SER A 122 -3.34 -1.79 2.53
N GLN A 123 -2.01 -1.85 2.65
CA GLN A 123 -1.19 -2.77 1.85
C GLN A 123 -1.46 -4.23 2.22
N TYR A 124 -1.64 -4.52 3.52
CA TYR A 124 -2.03 -5.85 3.99
C TYR A 124 -3.38 -6.28 3.42
N ALA A 125 -4.42 -5.45 3.57
CA ALA A 125 -5.76 -5.76 3.05
C ALA A 125 -5.75 -6.01 1.54
N ARG A 126 -5.01 -5.19 0.78
CA ARG A 126 -4.82 -5.39 -0.66
C ARG A 126 -4.15 -6.73 -0.97
N GLY A 127 -3.04 -7.05 -0.29
CA GLY A 127 -2.31 -8.30 -0.47
C GLY A 127 -3.15 -9.54 -0.14
N ILE A 128 -3.94 -9.50 0.93
CA ILE A 128 -4.88 -10.57 1.28
C ILE A 128 -5.92 -10.76 0.17
N SER A 129 -6.52 -9.68 -0.33
CA SER A 129 -7.50 -9.78 -1.41
C SER A 129 -6.89 -10.40 -2.69
N MET A 130 -5.66 -10.02 -3.04
CA MET A 130 -4.93 -10.67 -4.16
C MET A 130 -4.82 -12.18 -3.95
N ILE A 131 -4.39 -12.61 -2.77
CA ILE A 131 -4.21 -14.03 -2.41
C ILE A 131 -5.53 -14.80 -2.48
N GLU A 132 -6.57 -14.26 -1.84
CA GLU A 132 -7.90 -14.86 -1.80
C GLU A 132 -8.48 -15.00 -3.20
N ARG A 133 -8.35 -13.97 -4.05
CA ARG A 133 -8.87 -14.00 -5.41
C ARG A 133 -8.16 -15.05 -6.27
N ILE A 134 -6.84 -15.15 -6.20
CA ILE A 134 -6.08 -16.18 -6.92
C ILE A 134 -6.52 -17.58 -6.50
N ARG A 135 -6.68 -17.82 -5.19
CA ARG A 135 -7.11 -19.12 -4.65
C ARG A 135 -8.55 -19.46 -5.04
N ALA A 136 -9.45 -18.48 -5.02
CA ALA A 136 -10.84 -18.65 -5.44
C ALA A 136 -10.95 -19.07 -6.92
N ALA A 137 -10.02 -18.64 -7.77
CA ALA A 137 -9.92 -19.05 -9.17
C ALA A 137 -9.27 -20.45 -9.37
N GLY A 138 -9.00 -21.19 -8.29
CA GLY A 138 -8.34 -22.50 -8.33
C GLY A 138 -6.88 -22.45 -8.77
N LYS A 139 -6.23 -21.28 -8.65
CA LYS A 139 -4.82 -21.07 -8.99
C LYS A 139 -3.95 -20.99 -7.74
N THR A 140 -2.63 -21.02 -7.92
CA THR A 140 -1.69 -21.03 -6.80
C THR A 140 -1.18 -19.62 -6.49
N ALA A 141 -1.51 -19.12 -5.31
CA ALA A 141 -0.89 -17.93 -4.73
C ALA A 141 0.32 -18.35 -3.88
N VAL A 142 1.53 -17.94 -4.29
CA VAL A 142 2.77 -18.12 -3.53
C VAL A 142 2.99 -16.86 -2.69
N VAL A 143 2.85 -16.97 -1.37
CA VAL A 143 2.93 -15.80 -0.48
C VAL A 143 4.39 -15.54 -0.09
N TRP A 144 4.85 -14.33 -0.37
CA TRP A 144 6.17 -13.84 0.00
C TRP A 144 6.03 -12.74 1.04
N GLU A 145 6.18 -13.12 2.31
CA GLU A 145 6.06 -12.18 3.44
C GLU A 145 7.25 -11.23 3.48
N ALA A 146 6.96 -9.95 3.69
CA ALA A 146 7.94 -8.88 3.87
C ALA A 146 7.51 -8.02 5.07
N ALA A 147 8.45 -7.57 5.91
CA ALA A 147 8.08 -6.72 7.04
C ALA A 147 7.63 -5.33 6.57
N SER A 148 8.08 -4.90 5.39
CA SER A 148 7.68 -3.65 4.75
C SER A 148 7.78 -3.71 3.23
N ASP A 149 7.18 -2.75 2.53
CA ASP A 149 7.33 -2.62 1.08
C ASP A 149 8.77 -2.33 0.63
N ARG A 150 9.64 -1.87 1.55
CA ARG A 150 11.06 -1.58 1.30
C ARG A 150 11.90 -2.85 1.18
N GLU A 151 11.42 -3.94 1.75
CA GLU A 151 12.10 -5.24 1.71
C GLU A 151 11.67 -6.07 0.49
N ALA A 152 10.71 -5.58 -0.32
CA ALA A 152 10.16 -6.33 -1.45
C ALA A 152 11.25 -6.84 -2.40
N GLY A 153 12.20 -5.98 -2.80
CA GLY A 153 13.30 -6.38 -3.68
C GLY A 153 14.16 -7.52 -3.12
N GLN A 154 14.51 -7.46 -1.83
CA GLN A 154 15.29 -8.51 -1.17
C GLN A 154 14.49 -9.82 -1.10
N VAL A 155 13.23 -9.76 -0.64
CA VAL A 155 12.35 -10.93 -0.54
C VAL A 155 12.14 -11.59 -1.91
N ILE A 156 11.98 -10.80 -2.97
CA ILE A 156 11.85 -11.33 -4.33
C ILE A 156 13.15 -12.00 -4.77
N THR A 157 14.30 -11.36 -4.55
CA THR A 157 15.63 -11.92 -4.89
C THR A 157 15.84 -13.29 -4.23
N ASP A 158 15.50 -13.42 -2.95
CA ASP A 158 15.73 -14.64 -2.19
C ASP A 158 14.79 -15.79 -2.58
N ARG A 159 13.61 -15.48 -3.13
CA ARG A 159 12.54 -16.46 -3.33
C ARG A 159 12.20 -16.74 -4.78
N ILE A 160 12.70 -15.96 -5.74
CA ILE A 160 12.30 -16.09 -7.16
C ILE A 160 12.84 -17.37 -7.80
N ASP A 161 14.06 -17.79 -7.45
CA ASP A 161 14.71 -18.97 -8.02
C ASP A 161 14.00 -20.27 -7.62
N GLY A 162 13.73 -21.13 -8.60
CA GLY A 162 13.05 -22.41 -8.38
C GLY A 162 11.57 -22.28 -7.96
N SER A 163 11.03 -21.07 -7.82
CA SER A 163 9.65 -20.85 -7.35
C SER A 163 8.58 -21.30 -8.34
N GLY A 164 8.90 -21.32 -9.64
CA GLY A 164 7.98 -21.62 -10.73
C GLY A 164 6.88 -20.57 -10.94
N VAL A 165 7.00 -19.39 -10.32
CA VAL A 165 6.03 -18.30 -10.52
C VAL A 165 6.24 -17.64 -11.88
N THR A 166 5.14 -17.18 -12.49
CA THR A 166 5.17 -16.53 -13.81
C THR A 166 4.73 -15.07 -13.76
N ALA A 167 4.34 -14.60 -12.58
CA ALA A 167 3.99 -13.22 -12.30
C ALA A 167 4.23 -12.93 -10.81
N ILE A 168 4.51 -11.67 -10.50
CA ILE A 168 4.69 -11.16 -9.14
C ILE A 168 3.73 -10.00 -8.95
N MET A 169 2.88 -10.08 -7.94
CA MET A 169 2.01 -9.00 -7.51
C MET A 169 2.66 -8.26 -6.34
N CYS A 170 2.81 -6.96 -6.52
CA CYS A 170 3.41 -6.08 -5.53
C CYS A 170 2.33 -5.20 -4.88
N PRO A 171 2.45 -4.91 -3.57
CA PRO A 171 1.45 -4.14 -2.84
C PRO A 171 1.52 -2.64 -3.14
N THR A 172 2.64 -2.15 -3.69
CA THR A 172 2.86 -0.75 -4.08
C THR A 172 3.67 -0.66 -5.37
N ASP A 173 3.59 0.49 -6.04
CA ASP A 173 4.40 0.78 -7.22
C ASP A 173 5.91 0.76 -6.90
N SER A 174 6.30 1.13 -5.68
CA SER A 174 7.70 1.07 -5.27
C SER A 174 8.20 -0.37 -5.20
N ALA A 175 7.41 -1.26 -4.59
CA ALA A 175 7.71 -2.69 -4.58
C ALA A 175 7.66 -3.30 -6.00
N ALA A 176 6.81 -2.79 -6.90
CA ALA A 176 6.79 -3.19 -8.31
C ALA A 176 8.07 -2.76 -9.04
N VAL A 177 8.55 -1.53 -8.82
CA VAL A 177 9.83 -1.05 -9.36
C VAL A 177 10.99 -1.89 -8.83
N ASP A 178 11.00 -2.21 -7.53
CA ASP A 178 12.02 -3.09 -6.94
C ASP A 178 11.99 -4.49 -7.59
N ALA A 179 10.79 -5.03 -7.86
CA ALA A 179 10.65 -6.29 -8.59
C ALA A 179 11.23 -6.21 -10.02
N LEU A 180 10.93 -5.12 -10.76
CA LEU A 180 11.46 -4.91 -12.10
C LEU A 180 12.99 -4.81 -12.11
N GLU A 181 13.57 -4.17 -11.09
CA GLU A 181 15.02 -4.06 -10.93
C GLU A 181 15.66 -5.42 -10.66
N VAL A 182 15.06 -6.26 -9.81
CA VAL A 182 15.52 -7.65 -9.58
C VAL A 182 15.48 -8.47 -10.88
N LEU A 183 14.40 -8.37 -11.65
CA LEU A 183 14.30 -9.05 -12.94
C LEU A 183 15.37 -8.55 -13.92
N ARG A 184 15.58 -7.24 -13.99
CA ARG A 184 16.59 -6.61 -14.85
C ARG A 184 18.00 -7.10 -14.53
N GLN A 185 18.34 -7.23 -13.25
CA GLN A 185 19.63 -7.77 -12.80
C GLN A 185 19.83 -9.24 -13.18
N ARG A 186 18.73 -9.99 -13.34
CA ARG A 186 18.73 -11.38 -13.82
C ARG A 186 18.71 -11.48 -15.35
N GLY A 187 18.72 -10.35 -16.08
CA GLY A 187 18.61 -10.32 -17.54
C GLY A 187 17.19 -10.63 -18.05
N GLU A 188 16.19 -10.57 -17.18
CA GLU A 188 14.78 -10.72 -17.50
C GLU A 188 14.10 -9.34 -17.61
N SER A 189 13.00 -9.22 -18.34
CA SER A 189 12.28 -7.96 -18.52
C SER A 189 10.77 -8.15 -18.59
N ALA A 190 10.01 -7.31 -17.89
CA ALA A 190 8.55 -7.34 -17.95
C ALA A 190 8.00 -6.76 -19.27
N PRO A 191 6.93 -7.32 -19.85
CA PRO A 191 6.29 -8.58 -19.46
C PRO A 191 7.21 -9.77 -19.75
N TRP A 192 7.63 -10.52 -18.73
CA TRP A 192 8.48 -11.68 -18.92
C TRP A 192 7.55 -12.89 -19.01
N ARG A 193 7.23 -13.30 -20.23
CA ARG A 193 6.72 -14.65 -20.46
C ARG A 193 7.84 -15.53 -20.96
N THR A 194 8.10 -16.60 -20.22
CA THR A 194 8.38 -17.91 -20.83
C THR A 194 7.09 -18.40 -21.47
N SER A 195 6.81 -17.95 -22.69
CA SER A 195 5.94 -18.72 -23.57
C SER A 195 6.62 -20.06 -23.80
N ALA A 196 5.93 -21.14 -23.42
CA ALA A 196 6.13 -22.46 -23.98
C ALA A 196 5.67 -22.47 -25.46
N GLU A 197 6.22 -21.57 -26.26
CA GLU A 197 6.24 -21.67 -27.72
C GLU A 197 7.71 -21.63 -28.14
N PRO A 198 8.17 -22.58 -28.98
CA PRO A 198 9.54 -22.60 -29.44
C PRO A 198 9.83 -21.29 -30.17
N ARG A 199 11.01 -20.70 -29.90
CA ARG A 199 11.58 -19.66 -30.76
C ARG A 199 11.68 -20.23 -32.18
N SER A 200 10.68 -19.99 -33.03
CA SER A 200 10.81 -20.23 -34.46
C SER A 200 11.72 -19.14 -34.99
N SER A 201 12.91 -19.54 -35.37
CA SER A 201 13.83 -18.76 -36.18
C SER A 201 13.14 -18.33 -37.48
N PHE A 202 13.20 -17.04 -37.77
CA PHE A 202 13.29 -16.53 -39.14
C PHE A 202 14.61 -15.78 -39.24
#